data_AF-A0A848V0B0-F1
#
_entry.id   AF-A0A848V0B0-F1
#
_cell.length_a   1.000
_cell.length_b   1.000
_cell.length_c   1.000
_cell.angle_alpha   90.00
_cell.angle_beta   90.00
_cell.angle_gamma   90.00
#
_symmetry.space_group_name_H-M   'P 1'
#
loop_
_entity.id
_entity.type
_entity.pdbx_description
1 polymer ?
#
loop_
_entity_poly.entity_id
_entity_poly.type
_entity_poly.pdbx_seq_one_letter_code
_entity_poly.pdbx_strand_id
1 'polypeptide(L)'
;MFDDVTKLSLEQRIDRLESLDAIRQLVSKYSLTLDMRDLDAHVNLFAEDIRVSREKAGRAHLKAWLDDTLRLQFTGTSHHIGNHVIEFSDADHAHGVVYSKNEHETPREDGNADWVIMQMMYWDNYERMDGVWYFRRRLPCYWYATNLNAPPTGENKMRWPDRDSYEGAYHELFPSWETFWKNPPKDGETAEVAAPAPVGEFLETMRGGGRFPKIKVR
;
A
#
# COMPACT_ATOMS: atom_id res chain seq x y z
N MET A 1 0.19 -10.71 24.70
CA MET A 1 1.25 -11.74 24.64
C MET A 1 1.01 -12.54 23.39
N PHE A 2 1.55 -12.13 22.24
CA PHE A 2 1.52 -12.96 21.04
C PHE A 2 2.71 -13.92 21.02
N ASP A 3 2.45 -15.08 20.44
CA ASP A 3 3.18 -16.32 20.62
C ASP A 3 4.60 -16.24 20.06
N ASP A 4 5.55 -16.56 20.93
CA ASP A 4 6.80 -17.20 20.52
C ASP A 4 6.44 -18.28 19.49
N VAL A 5 6.82 -18.09 18.22
CA VAL A 5 6.46 -18.98 17.09
C VAL A 5 6.87 -20.44 17.39
N THR A 6 7.77 -20.64 18.35
CA THR A 6 8.16 -21.96 18.86
C THR A 6 7.05 -22.67 19.68
N LYS A 7 6.02 -21.97 20.14
CA LYS A 7 4.84 -22.52 20.86
C LYS A 7 3.72 -22.98 19.92
N LEU A 8 3.75 -22.58 18.65
CA LEU A 8 2.77 -23.03 17.66
C LEU A 8 3.02 -24.49 17.30
N SER A 9 1.93 -25.24 17.09
CA SER A 9 1.98 -26.58 16.49
C SER A 9 2.61 -26.53 15.09
N LEU A 10 3.06 -27.68 14.59
CA LEU A 10 3.63 -27.77 13.25
C LEU A 10 2.59 -27.34 12.20
N GLU A 11 1.33 -27.75 12.37
CA GLU A 11 0.21 -27.40 11.50
C GLU A 11 -0.01 -25.89 11.46
N GLN A 12 -0.01 -25.21 12.61
CA GLN A 12 -0.15 -23.74 12.68
C GLN A 12 1.04 -23.01 12.03
N ARG A 13 2.25 -23.57 12.15
CA ARG A 13 3.44 -22.98 11.52
C ARG A 13 3.41 -23.14 10.00
N ILE A 14 2.93 -24.28 9.51
CA ILE A 14 2.72 -24.51 8.07
C ILE A 14 1.62 -23.58 7.55
N ASP A 15 0.47 -23.49 8.23
CA ASP A 15 -0.63 -22.59 7.87
C ASP A 15 -0.16 -21.13 7.77
N ARG A 16 0.70 -20.69 8.69
CA ARG A 16 1.31 -19.36 8.65
C ARG A 16 2.22 -19.17 7.43
N LEU A 17 3.02 -20.17 7.05
CA LEU A 17 3.89 -20.10 5.86
C LEU A 17 3.08 -20.08 4.57
N GLU A 18 2.04 -20.89 4.48
CA GLU A 18 1.11 -20.91 3.33
C GLU A 18 0.34 -19.60 3.23
N SER A 19 -0.11 -19.05 4.36
CA SER A 19 -0.77 -17.75 4.42
C SER A 19 0.14 -16.60 3.99
N LEU A 20 1.43 -16.63 4.36
CA LEU A 20 2.42 -15.66 3.89
C LEU A 20 2.55 -15.69 2.36
N ASP A 21 2.60 -16.87 1.74
CA ASP A 21 2.67 -16.98 0.28
C ASP A 21 1.35 -16.57 -0.39
N ALA A 22 0.21 -16.98 0.17
CA ALA A 22 -1.10 -16.59 -0.33
C ALA A 22 -1.28 -15.05 -0.35
N ILE A 23 -0.85 -14.35 0.70
CA ILE A 23 -0.87 -12.88 0.77
C ILE A 23 0.10 -12.25 -0.24
N ARG A 24 1.30 -12.83 -0.44
CA ARG A 24 2.24 -12.35 -1.48
C ARG A 24 1.63 -12.51 -2.87
N GLN A 25 1.06 -13.67 -3.17
CA GLN A 25 0.38 -13.94 -4.44
C GLN A 25 -0.84 -13.04 -4.64
N LEU A 26 -1.59 -12.73 -3.58
CA LEU A 26 -2.72 -11.80 -3.62
C LEU A 26 -2.28 -10.42 -4.15
N VAL A 27 -1.17 -9.88 -3.64
CA VAL A 27 -0.60 -8.60 -4.10
C VAL A 27 -0.05 -8.69 -5.53
N SER A 28 0.60 -9.80 -5.91
CA SER A 28 1.05 -10.00 -7.29
C SER A 28 -0.12 -10.08 -8.29
N LYS A 29 -1.19 -10.81 -7.93
CA LYS A 29 -2.42 -10.90 -8.73
C LYS A 29 -3.12 -9.55 -8.86
N TYR A 30 -3.04 -8.69 -7.84
CA TYR A 30 -3.60 -7.35 -7.91
C TYR A 30 -2.97 -6.54 -9.04
N SER A 31 -1.64 -6.49 -9.12
CA SER A 31 -0.96 -5.76 -10.20
C SER A 31 -1.31 -6.34 -11.56
N LEU A 32 -1.23 -7.66 -11.71
CA LEU A 32 -1.52 -8.32 -12.99
C LEU A 32 -2.95 -8.02 -13.47
N THR A 33 -3.95 -8.21 -12.61
CA THR A 33 -5.36 -8.00 -12.97
C THR A 33 -5.65 -6.53 -13.27
N LEU A 34 -5.03 -5.60 -12.54
CA LEU A 34 -5.16 -4.16 -12.76
C LEU A 34 -4.61 -3.75 -14.12
N ASP A 35 -3.37 -4.16 -14.42
CA ASP A 35 -2.68 -3.77 -15.65
C ASP A 35 -3.30 -4.43 -16.88
N MET A 36 -3.82 -5.65 -16.75
CA MET A 36 -4.51 -6.36 -17.83
C MET A 36 -6.00 -5.98 -17.96
N ARG A 37 -6.50 -5.09 -17.10
CA ARG A 37 -7.91 -4.65 -17.06
C ARG A 37 -8.92 -5.79 -16.87
N ASP A 38 -8.52 -6.88 -16.23
CA ASP A 38 -9.47 -7.94 -15.85
C ASP A 38 -10.17 -7.53 -14.55
N LEU A 39 -11.24 -6.75 -14.71
CA LEU A 39 -11.94 -6.14 -13.59
C LEU A 39 -12.62 -7.16 -12.68
N ASP A 40 -13.12 -8.27 -13.24
CA ASP A 40 -13.77 -9.33 -12.45
C ASP A 40 -12.73 -10.07 -11.60
N ALA A 41 -11.60 -10.46 -12.20
CA ALA A 41 -10.50 -11.05 -11.46
C ALA A 41 -9.99 -10.08 -10.39
N HIS A 42 -9.89 -8.79 -10.71
CA HIS A 42 -9.39 -7.76 -9.80
C HIS A 42 -10.27 -7.59 -8.56
N VAL A 43 -11.58 -7.37 -8.74
CA VAL A 43 -12.47 -7.11 -7.59
C VAL A 43 -12.69 -8.34 -6.72
N ASN A 44 -12.50 -9.55 -7.27
CA ASN A 44 -12.53 -10.79 -6.51
C ASN A 44 -11.34 -10.96 -5.55
N LEU A 45 -10.31 -10.11 -5.62
CA LEU A 45 -9.20 -10.08 -4.64
C LEU A 45 -9.58 -9.36 -3.33
N PHE A 46 -10.71 -8.65 -3.32
CA PHE A 46 -11.19 -7.90 -2.16
C PHE A 46 -12.27 -8.65 -1.40
N ALA A 47 -12.45 -8.32 -0.12
CA ALA A 47 -13.58 -8.84 0.64
C ALA A 47 -14.92 -8.52 -0.07
N GLU A 48 -15.90 -9.42 0.03
CA GLU A 48 -17.18 -9.25 -0.70
C GLU A 48 -17.88 -7.94 -0.34
N ASP A 49 -17.80 -7.54 0.92
CA ASP A 49 -18.37 -6.34 1.53
C ASP A 49 -17.38 -5.16 1.60
N ILE A 50 -16.33 -5.14 0.77
CA ILE A 50 -15.29 -4.11 0.76
C ILE A 50 -15.88 -2.69 0.73
N ARG A 51 -15.39 -1.81 1.62
CA ARG A 51 -15.81 -0.40 1.64
C ARG A 51 -15.17 0.37 0.50
N VAL A 52 -15.98 1.00 -0.35
CA VAL A 52 -15.52 1.84 -1.48
C VAL A 52 -15.56 3.32 -1.10
N SER A 53 -16.59 3.73 -0.38
CA SER A 53 -16.73 5.08 0.17
C SER A 53 -17.47 5.05 1.52
N ARG A 54 -17.80 6.22 2.06
CA ARG A 54 -18.66 6.31 3.26
C ARG A 54 -20.05 5.70 3.04
N GLU A 55 -20.54 5.73 1.80
CA GLU A 55 -21.91 5.35 1.44
C GLU A 55 -21.99 4.06 0.63
N LYS A 56 -20.89 3.66 -0.04
CA LYS A 56 -20.85 2.50 -0.95
C LYS A 56 -19.97 1.38 -0.42
N ALA A 57 -20.45 0.15 -0.53
CA ALA A 57 -19.72 -1.06 -0.17
C ALA A 57 -20.05 -2.19 -1.15
N GLY A 58 -19.08 -3.07 -1.39
CA GLY A 58 -19.22 -4.26 -2.20
C GLY A 58 -18.46 -4.22 -3.52
N ARG A 59 -18.08 -5.41 -4.01
CA ARG A 59 -17.27 -5.59 -5.22
C ARG A 59 -17.87 -4.94 -6.47
N ALA A 60 -19.20 -4.90 -6.59
CA ALA A 60 -19.87 -4.27 -7.73
C ALA A 60 -19.61 -2.76 -7.80
N HIS A 61 -19.65 -2.06 -6.66
CA HIS A 61 -19.33 -0.63 -6.60
C HIS A 61 -17.85 -0.37 -6.82
N LEU A 62 -16.98 -1.26 -6.33
CA LEU A 62 -15.54 -1.19 -6.59
C LEU A 62 -15.24 -1.34 -8.09
N LYS A 63 -15.90 -2.32 -8.75
CA LYS A 63 -15.73 -2.59 -10.19
C LYS A 63 -16.10 -1.36 -11.02
N ALA A 64 -17.25 -0.75 -10.74
CA ALA A 64 -17.70 0.44 -11.45
C ALA A 64 -16.73 1.62 -11.29
N TRP A 65 -16.29 1.89 -10.05
CA TRP A 65 -15.33 2.97 -9.78
C TRP A 65 -13.98 2.73 -10.46
N LEU A 66 -13.51 1.48 -10.49
CA LEU A 66 -12.26 1.12 -11.14
C LEU A 66 -12.35 1.22 -12.66
N ASP A 67 -13.44 0.75 -13.28
CA ASP A 67 -13.67 0.87 -14.72
C ASP A 67 -13.61 2.34 -15.18
N ASP A 68 -14.34 3.22 -14.49
CA ASP A 68 -14.33 4.67 -14.76
C ASP A 68 -12.92 5.25 -14.63
N THR A 69 -12.22 4.92 -13.53
CA THR A 69 -10.86 5.40 -13.27
C THR A 69 -9.90 5.00 -14.40
N LEU A 70 -9.91 3.73 -14.78
CA LEU A 70 -8.99 3.19 -15.78
C LEU A 70 -9.27 3.71 -17.19
N ARG A 71 -10.55 3.93 -17.56
CA ARG A 71 -10.90 4.48 -18.87
C ARG A 71 -10.62 5.97 -18.99
N LEU A 72 -10.83 6.73 -17.92
CA LEU A 72 -10.76 8.19 -17.96
C LEU A 72 -9.35 8.73 -17.72
N GLN A 73 -8.50 8.01 -16.99
CA GLN A 73 -7.20 8.54 -16.57
C GLN A 73 -6.03 7.94 -17.33
N PHE A 74 -6.16 6.73 -17.88
CA PHE A 74 -5.01 5.97 -18.36
C PHE A 74 -5.28 5.30 -19.70
N THR A 75 -4.33 5.38 -20.62
CA THR A 75 -4.28 4.50 -21.79
C THR A 75 -3.54 3.20 -21.45
N GLY A 76 -2.46 3.28 -20.66
CA GLY A 76 -1.69 2.13 -20.17
C GLY A 76 -1.23 2.30 -18.72
N THR A 77 -1.09 1.17 -18.01
CA THR A 77 -0.54 1.12 -16.64
C THR A 77 0.42 -0.06 -16.47
N SER A 78 1.38 0.08 -15.56
CA SER A 78 2.24 -0.99 -15.09
C SER A 78 2.53 -0.80 -13.60
N HIS A 79 2.24 -1.82 -12.78
CA HIS A 79 2.38 -1.77 -11.33
C HIS A 79 3.43 -2.77 -10.85
N HIS A 80 4.64 -2.27 -10.60
CA HIS A 80 5.73 -3.08 -10.08
C HIS A 80 5.71 -3.11 -8.55
N ILE A 81 5.46 -4.29 -8.00
CA ILE A 81 5.47 -4.54 -6.56
C ILE A 81 6.87 -4.93 -6.11
N GLY A 82 7.36 -4.28 -5.06
CA GLY A 82 8.65 -4.55 -4.43
C GLY A 82 8.50 -5.23 -3.06
N ASN A 83 9.24 -4.70 -2.10
CA ASN A 83 9.32 -5.24 -0.74
C ASN A 83 7.94 -5.37 -0.08
N HIS A 84 7.76 -6.47 0.65
CA HIS A 84 6.52 -6.77 1.37
C HIS A 84 6.84 -7.30 2.78
N VAL A 85 6.51 -6.51 3.80
CA VAL A 85 6.54 -6.93 5.20
C VAL A 85 5.12 -7.33 5.59
N ILE A 86 4.93 -8.54 6.12
CA ILE A 86 3.62 -9.09 6.51
C ILE A 86 3.69 -9.51 7.97
N GLU A 87 2.74 -9.04 8.77
CA GLU A 87 2.58 -9.38 10.17
C GLU A 87 1.14 -9.82 10.44
N PHE A 88 0.98 -10.81 11.30
CA PHE A 88 -0.33 -11.41 11.61
C PHE A 88 -0.84 -10.85 12.91
N SER A 89 -2.10 -10.43 12.92
CA SER A 89 -2.82 -10.07 14.14
C SER A 89 -3.42 -11.31 14.81
N ASP A 90 -3.80 -12.31 14.01
CA ASP A 90 -4.21 -13.65 14.45
C ASP A 90 -4.10 -14.66 13.28
N ALA A 91 -4.76 -15.82 13.37
CA ALA A 91 -4.70 -16.85 12.33
C ALA A 91 -5.35 -16.43 10.99
N ASP A 92 -6.33 -15.53 11.03
CA ASP A 92 -7.15 -15.15 9.88
C ASP A 92 -7.04 -13.66 9.54
N HIS A 93 -6.28 -12.89 10.31
CA HIS A 93 -6.05 -11.47 10.06
C HIS A 93 -4.56 -11.14 10.00
N ALA A 94 -4.19 -10.37 8.98
CA ALA A 94 -2.84 -9.86 8.81
C ALA A 94 -2.85 -8.41 8.32
N HIS A 95 -1.71 -7.76 8.43
CA HIS A 95 -1.46 -6.44 7.86
C HIS A 95 -0.06 -6.42 7.26
N GLY A 96 0.20 -5.45 6.39
CA GLY A 96 1.50 -5.38 5.74
C GLY A 96 1.78 -4.05 5.06
N VAL A 97 3.07 -3.86 4.78
CA VAL A 97 3.57 -2.73 4.00
C VAL A 97 4.11 -3.26 2.68
N VAL A 98 3.57 -2.73 1.59
CA VAL A 98 3.93 -3.11 0.22
C VAL A 98 4.50 -1.91 -0.50
N TYR A 99 5.71 -2.02 -1.03
CA TYR A 99 6.28 -0.98 -1.89
C TYR A 99 5.76 -1.15 -3.32
N SER A 100 5.41 -0.04 -3.97
CA SER A 100 4.90 -0.05 -5.34
C SER A 100 5.54 1.08 -6.15
N LYS A 101 6.07 0.73 -7.30
CA LYS A 101 6.49 1.67 -8.34
C LYS A 101 5.58 1.49 -9.54
N ASN A 102 4.94 2.57 -9.97
CA ASN A 102 3.90 2.50 -10.98
C ASN A 102 4.26 3.41 -12.14
N GLU A 103 3.90 2.98 -13.34
CA GLU A 103 4.02 3.74 -14.57
C GLU A 103 2.64 3.87 -15.20
N HIS A 104 2.30 5.08 -15.64
CA HIS A 104 1.02 5.39 -16.25
C HIS A 104 1.22 6.22 -17.50
N GLU A 105 0.59 5.81 -18.59
CA GLU A 105 0.41 6.66 -19.76
C GLU A 105 -0.93 7.40 -19.59
N THR A 106 -0.87 8.72 -19.41
CA THR A 106 -2.04 9.56 -19.14
C THR A 106 -2.31 10.48 -20.32
N PRO A 107 -3.50 10.41 -20.96
CA PRO A 107 -3.83 11.30 -22.07
C PRO A 107 -3.97 12.76 -21.59
N ARG A 108 -3.62 13.70 -22.48
CA ARG A 108 -3.79 15.14 -22.30
C ARG A 108 -4.89 15.65 -23.23
N GLU A 109 -5.50 16.78 -22.86
CA GLU A 109 -6.57 17.41 -23.66
C GLU A 109 -6.10 17.85 -25.06
N ASP A 110 -4.81 18.13 -25.22
CA ASP A 110 -4.21 18.52 -26.51
C ASP A 110 -3.93 17.33 -27.46
N GLY A 111 -4.35 16.12 -27.07
CA GLY A 111 -4.17 14.89 -27.85
C GLY A 111 -2.82 14.19 -27.65
N ASN A 112 -1.91 14.75 -26.84
CA ASN A 112 -0.68 14.07 -26.43
C ASN A 112 -0.89 13.20 -25.18
N ALA A 113 0.19 12.60 -24.66
CA ALA A 113 0.19 11.88 -23.39
C ALA A 113 1.40 12.25 -22.53
N ASP A 114 1.21 12.20 -21.22
CA ASP A 114 2.30 12.23 -20.24
C ASP A 114 2.63 10.80 -19.79
N TRP A 115 3.94 10.53 -19.59
CA TRP A 115 4.39 9.32 -18.90
C TRP A 115 4.57 9.64 -17.43
N VAL A 116 3.59 9.28 -16.60
CA VAL A 116 3.60 9.56 -15.17
C VAL A 116 4.21 8.39 -14.41
N ILE A 117 5.37 8.65 -13.78
CA ILE A 117 5.98 7.73 -12.82
C ILE A 117 5.47 8.05 -11.42
N MET A 118 5.22 7.00 -10.63
CA MET A 118 4.73 7.12 -9.26
C MET A 118 5.46 6.15 -8.33
N GLN A 119 5.80 6.61 -7.13
CA GLN A 119 6.32 5.78 -6.05
C GLN A 119 5.42 5.90 -4.83
N MET A 120 5.08 4.76 -4.24
CA MET A 120 4.19 4.71 -3.09
C MET A 120 4.45 3.47 -2.24
N MET A 121 3.87 3.48 -1.05
CA MET A 121 3.65 2.30 -0.23
C MET A 121 2.16 2.08 -0.06
N TYR A 122 1.74 0.83 0.12
CA TYR A 122 0.45 0.52 0.71
C TYR A 122 0.65 0.10 2.16
N TRP A 123 -0.23 0.58 3.05
CA TRP A 123 -0.56 -0.15 4.26
C TRP A 123 -1.82 -0.97 3.98
N ASP A 124 -1.66 -2.29 3.92
CA ASP A 124 -2.73 -3.21 3.59
C ASP A 124 -3.20 -3.97 4.85
N ASN A 125 -4.50 -4.23 4.93
CA ASN A 125 -5.11 -5.16 5.87
C ASN A 125 -5.68 -6.34 5.07
N TYR A 126 -5.42 -7.53 5.56
CA TYR A 126 -5.81 -8.80 4.95
C TYR A 126 -6.71 -9.57 5.90
N GLU A 127 -7.67 -10.28 5.32
CA GLU A 127 -8.62 -11.12 6.05
C GLU A 127 -8.78 -12.43 5.29
N ARG A 128 -8.70 -13.55 6.01
CA ARG A 128 -8.99 -14.89 5.48
C ARG A 128 -10.44 -15.23 5.76
N MET A 129 -11.19 -15.53 4.70
CA MET A 129 -12.59 -15.96 4.77
C MET A 129 -12.72 -17.27 4.00
N ASP A 130 -13.30 -18.29 4.63
CA ASP A 130 -13.48 -19.63 4.04
C ASP A 130 -12.19 -20.20 3.43
N GLY A 131 -11.06 -19.98 4.12
CA GLY A 131 -9.74 -20.46 3.70
C GLY A 131 -9.03 -19.62 2.63
N VAL A 132 -9.61 -18.51 2.16
CA VAL A 132 -9.04 -17.65 1.12
C VAL A 132 -8.71 -16.25 1.67
N TRP A 133 -7.51 -15.76 1.38
CA TRP A 133 -7.07 -14.42 1.78
C TRP A 133 -7.56 -13.33 0.81
N TYR A 134 -8.07 -12.23 1.36
CA TYR A 134 -8.58 -11.08 0.62
C TYR A 134 -8.02 -9.76 1.16
N PHE A 135 -8.04 -8.71 0.33
CA PHE A 135 -7.86 -7.35 0.80
C PHE A 135 -9.09 -6.89 1.57
N ARG A 136 -8.91 -6.56 2.85
CA ARG A 136 -9.92 -5.91 3.69
C ARG A 136 -9.86 -4.38 3.58
N ARG A 137 -8.65 -3.86 3.41
CA ARG A 137 -8.36 -2.43 3.21
C ARG A 137 -7.01 -2.29 2.53
N ARG A 138 -6.92 -1.30 1.64
CA ARG A 138 -5.66 -0.84 1.08
C ARG A 138 -5.53 0.66 1.29
N LEU A 139 -4.46 1.11 1.93
CA LEU A 139 -4.20 2.53 2.16
C LEU A 139 -2.97 2.97 1.35
N PRO A 140 -3.17 3.66 0.22
CA PRO A 140 -2.07 4.12 -0.61
C PRO A 140 -1.40 5.38 -0.05
N CYS A 141 -0.15 5.27 0.37
CA CYS A 141 0.70 6.36 0.87
C CYS A 141 1.69 6.78 -0.23
N TYR A 142 1.39 7.88 -0.93
CA TYR A 142 2.16 8.35 -2.08
C TYR A 142 3.40 9.15 -1.68
N TRP A 143 4.53 8.93 -2.36
CA TRP A 143 5.70 9.80 -2.27
C TRP A 143 5.70 10.86 -3.36
N TYR A 144 5.46 10.43 -4.60
CA TYR A 144 5.34 11.32 -5.75
C TYR A 144 4.53 10.66 -6.87
N ALA A 145 3.98 11.49 -7.75
CA ALA A 145 3.52 11.13 -9.09
C ALA A 145 3.89 12.29 -10.01
N THR A 146 4.66 12.09 -11.07
CA THR A 146 5.10 13.19 -11.95
C THR A 146 5.39 12.68 -13.36
N ASN A 147 5.33 13.56 -14.36
CA ASN A 147 5.85 13.25 -15.69
C ASN A 147 7.34 12.88 -15.59
N LEU A 148 7.74 11.79 -16.25
CA LEU A 148 9.13 11.28 -16.31
C LEU A 148 10.15 12.37 -16.68
N ASN A 149 9.76 13.34 -17.52
CA ASN A 149 10.62 14.44 -17.96
C ASN A 149 10.70 15.60 -16.96
N ALA A 150 10.00 15.52 -15.82
CA ALA A 150 9.97 16.54 -14.77
C ALA A 150 10.20 15.88 -13.38
N PRO A 151 11.47 15.70 -12.96
CA PRO A 151 11.80 14.98 -11.73
C PRO A 151 11.10 15.52 -10.46
N PRO A 152 10.73 14.65 -9.50
CA PRO A 152 9.95 15.02 -8.31
C PRO A 152 10.82 15.60 -7.18
N THR A 153 11.49 16.73 -7.45
CA THR A 153 12.27 17.52 -6.48
C THR A 153 11.43 18.62 -5.84
N GLY A 154 11.76 19.01 -4.59
CA GLY A 154 11.03 20.03 -3.83
C GLY A 154 9.72 19.53 -3.21
N GLU A 155 8.83 20.47 -2.89
CA GLU A 155 7.51 20.23 -2.29
C GLU A 155 6.48 19.81 -3.34
N ASN A 156 5.30 19.37 -2.87
CA ASN A 156 4.11 19.05 -3.66
C ASN A 156 4.41 18.11 -4.82
N LYS A 157 4.89 16.91 -4.47
CA LYS A 157 5.39 15.92 -5.44
C LYS A 157 4.30 15.10 -6.13
N MET A 158 3.03 15.28 -5.75
CA MET A 158 1.90 14.72 -6.49
C MET A 158 1.50 15.71 -7.59
N ARG A 159 1.97 15.48 -8.81
CA ARG A 159 1.87 16.35 -9.99
C ARG A 159 1.19 15.58 -11.13
N TRP A 160 -0.10 15.35 -10.97
CA TRP A 160 -0.93 14.81 -12.04
C TRP A 160 -1.25 15.92 -13.05
N PRO A 161 -1.40 15.60 -14.34
CA PRO A 161 -1.61 16.62 -15.38
C PRO A 161 -2.98 17.31 -15.31
N ASP A 162 -3.95 16.72 -14.61
CA ASP A 162 -5.35 17.13 -14.58
C ASP A 162 -5.74 17.94 -13.32
N ARG A 163 -4.79 18.30 -12.45
CA ARG A 163 -5.08 18.99 -11.17
C ARG A 163 -3.86 19.69 -10.57
N ASP A 164 -4.11 20.54 -9.58
CA ASP A 164 -3.06 21.20 -8.80
C ASP A 164 -2.17 20.20 -8.06
N SER A 165 -0.90 20.56 -7.92
CA SER A 165 0.06 19.77 -7.16
C SER A 165 -0.24 19.76 -5.66
N TYR A 166 0.10 18.65 -5.00
CA TYR A 166 -0.14 18.51 -3.56
C TYR A 166 0.88 17.56 -2.90
N GLU A 167 0.91 17.56 -1.57
CA GLU A 167 1.76 16.66 -0.79
C GLU A 167 1.28 15.21 -0.81
N GLY A 168 2.24 14.29 -0.85
CA GLY A 168 2.00 12.88 -0.63
C GLY A 168 1.98 12.53 0.86
N ALA A 169 1.55 11.32 1.19
CA ALA A 169 1.44 10.84 2.58
C ALA A 169 2.47 9.76 2.95
N TYR A 170 3.50 9.55 2.12
CA TYR A 170 4.48 8.46 2.26
C TYR A 170 5.14 8.43 3.65
N HIS A 171 5.65 9.58 4.09
CA HIS A 171 6.38 9.70 5.34
C HIS A 171 5.46 9.86 6.55
N GLU A 172 4.23 10.36 6.37
CA GLU A 172 3.24 10.52 7.44
C GLU A 172 2.82 9.18 8.07
N LEU A 173 3.00 8.08 7.33
CA LEU A 173 2.69 6.74 7.83
C LEU A 173 3.59 6.35 9.02
N PHE A 174 4.81 6.86 9.14
CA PHE A 174 5.72 6.47 10.22
C PHE A 174 6.25 7.69 10.99
N PRO A 175 5.93 7.82 12.29
CA PRO A 175 6.42 8.93 13.12
C PRO A 175 7.95 9.06 13.18
N SER A 176 8.68 7.98 12.86
CA SER A 176 10.13 7.96 12.79
C SER A 176 10.70 9.00 11.82
N TRP A 177 9.99 9.33 10.73
CA TRP A 177 10.43 10.36 9.79
C TRP A 177 10.48 11.75 10.44
N GLU A 178 9.39 12.16 11.10
CA GLU A 178 9.32 13.44 11.81
C GLU A 178 10.30 13.46 13.00
N THR A 179 10.39 12.34 13.72
CA THR A 179 11.28 12.19 14.88
C THR A 179 12.74 12.36 14.47
N PHE A 180 13.16 11.80 13.33
CA PHE A 180 14.53 11.94 12.82
C PHE A 180 14.90 13.42 12.63
N TRP A 181 14.07 14.20 11.95
CA TRP A 181 14.37 15.61 11.69
C TRP A 181 14.30 16.51 12.93
N LYS A 182 13.46 16.16 13.92
CA LYS A 182 13.36 16.90 15.19
C LYS A 182 14.53 16.66 16.14
N ASN A 183 15.24 15.54 16.00
CA ASN A 183 16.27 15.10 16.95
C ASN A 183 17.61 14.89 16.22
N PRO A 184 18.29 15.98 15.77
CA PRO A 184 19.60 15.86 15.16
C PRO A 184 20.62 15.29 16.16
N PRO A 185 21.65 14.57 15.69
CA PRO A 185 22.75 14.12 16.54
C PRO A 185 23.45 15.30 17.24
N LYS A 186 23.96 15.07 18.44
CA LYS A 186 24.77 16.04 19.16
C LYS A 186 26.25 15.76 18.94
N ASP A 187 27.02 16.82 18.71
CA ASP A 187 28.46 16.70 18.49
C ASP A 187 29.17 16.06 19.69
N GLY A 188 30.02 15.05 19.41
CA GLY A 188 30.78 14.34 20.43
C GLY A 188 29.99 13.30 21.24
N GLU A 189 28.68 13.14 21.00
CA GLU A 189 27.88 12.10 21.63
C GLU A 189 27.63 10.93 20.66
N THR A 190 27.88 9.70 21.11
CA THR A 190 27.51 8.49 20.35
C THR A 190 26.06 8.14 20.69
N ALA A 191 25.19 8.05 19.69
CA ALA A 191 23.79 7.71 19.90
C ALA A 191 23.62 6.30 20.47
N GLU A 192 22.75 6.16 21.47
CA GLU A 192 22.36 4.86 21.99
C GLU A 192 21.44 4.13 21.01
N VAL A 193 21.54 2.80 20.97
CA VAL A 193 20.71 1.94 20.11
C VAL A 193 19.57 1.37 20.94
N ALA A 194 18.33 1.63 20.52
CA ALA A 194 17.15 1.04 21.15
C ALA A 194 17.11 -0.48 20.96
N ALA A 195 16.47 -1.19 21.89
CA ALA A 195 16.20 -2.61 21.73
C ALA A 195 15.37 -2.88 20.45
N PRO A 196 15.57 -4.03 19.79
CA PRO A 196 14.79 -4.38 18.60
C PRO A 196 13.30 -4.53 18.93
N ALA A 197 12.45 -4.31 17.93
CA ALA A 197 11.03 -4.62 18.03
C ALA A 197 10.83 -6.10 18.38
N PRO A 198 9.80 -6.46 19.17
CA PRO A 198 9.41 -7.85 19.36
C PRO A 198 9.15 -8.55 18.03
N VAL A 199 9.39 -9.86 17.99
CA VAL A 199 9.19 -10.67 16.78
C VAL A 199 7.72 -10.59 16.35
N GLY A 200 7.48 -10.13 15.12
CA GLY A 200 6.14 -9.99 14.56
C GLY A 200 5.40 -8.70 14.95
N GLU A 201 6.06 -7.77 15.64
CA GLU A 201 5.52 -6.45 15.99
C GLU A 201 6.35 -5.31 15.37
N PHE A 202 7.10 -5.57 14.30
CA PHE A 202 7.99 -4.60 13.67
C PHE A 202 7.23 -3.40 13.11
N LEU A 203 6.15 -3.63 12.36
CA LEU A 203 5.35 -2.56 11.76
C LEU A 203 4.60 -1.79 12.84
N GLU A 204 4.00 -2.48 13.80
CA GLU A 204 3.29 -1.83 14.91
C GLU A 204 4.24 -1.00 15.80
N THR A 205 5.43 -1.52 16.10
CA THR A 205 6.48 -0.76 16.82
C THR A 205 6.90 0.47 16.01
N MET A 206 7.11 0.33 14.71
CA MET A 206 7.47 1.45 13.83
C MET A 206 6.34 2.49 13.70
N ARG A 207 5.08 2.05 13.79
CA ARG A 207 3.90 2.92 13.78
C ARG A 207 3.72 3.67 15.09
N GLY A 208 4.08 3.07 16.22
CA GLY A 208 4.00 3.69 17.55
C GLY A 208 2.60 4.21 17.89
N GLY A 209 1.53 3.56 17.39
CA GLY A 209 0.15 4.02 17.57
C GLY A 209 -0.20 5.33 16.83
N GLY A 210 0.64 5.79 15.90
CA GLY A 210 0.41 6.99 15.11
C GLY A 210 -0.91 6.92 14.33
N ARG A 211 -1.45 8.07 13.93
CA ARG A 211 -2.67 8.08 13.08
C ARG A 211 -2.35 7.60 11.67
N PHE A 212 -3.34 7.02 11.00
CA PHE A 212 -3.24 6.80 9.56
C PHE A 212 -3.40 8.15 8.85
N PRO A 213 -2.59 8.43 7.81
CA PRO A 213 -2.71 9.67 7.05
C PRO A 213 -4.06 9.75 6.32
N LYS A 214 -4.52 10.98 6.10
CA LYS A 214 -5.69 11.24 5.26
C LYS A 214 -5.23 11.32 3.81
N ILE A 215 -5.59 10.32 3.02
CA ILE A 215 -5.22 10.29 1.61
C ILE A 215 -6.22 11.12 0.80
N LYS A 216 -5.70 12.01 -0.04
CA LYS A 216 -6.50 12.72 -1.04
C LYS A 216 -6.89 11.73 -2.14
N VAL A 217 -8.16 11.33 -2.15
CA VAL A 217 -8.76 10.52 -3.21
C VAL A 217 -9.33 11.48 -4.27
N ARG A 218 -9.34 11.05 -5.54
CA ARG A 218 -10.04 11.78 -6.61
C ARG A 218 -11.55 11.69 -6.40
#